data_AF-A0A934CZD6-F1
#
_entry.id   AF-A0A934CZD6-F1
#
_cell.length_a   1.000
_cell.length_b   1.000
_cell.length_c   1.000
_cell.angle_alpha   90.00
_cell.angle_beta   90.00
_cell.angle_gamma   90.00
#
_symmetry.space_group_name_H-M   'P 1'
#
loop_
_entity.id
_entity.type
_entity.pdbx_description
1 polymer ?
#
loop_
_entity_poly.entity_id
_entity_poly.type
_entity_poly.pdbx_seq_one_letter_code
_entity_poly.pdbx_strand_id
1 'polypeptide(L)'
;MQPWIPLGAILGGLSVMFGAFGAHSLTARLTEQKLAAFHTATQYQFFHSLALVMVGILAIQLGEPFAKKLKLAGSLFAAGIALFCGSIYILTLGGPRFFGPVTPLGGLSFMAGWFTLAYAFLKKQ
;
A
#
# COMPACT_ATOMS: atom_id res chain seq x y z
N MET A 1 12.59 3.24 -16.74
CA MET A 1 11.17 2.84 -16.54
C MET A 1 10.95 2.54 -15.07
N GLN A 2 9.96 3.15 -14.43
CA GLN A 2 9.67 2.89 -13.01
C GLN A 2 8.82 1.61 -12.92
N PRO A 3 9.22 0.58 -12.16
CA PRO A 3 8.56 -0.74 -12.18
C PRO A 3 7.25 -0.78 -11.35
N TRP A 4 6.42 0.28 -11.41
CA TRP A 4 5.22 0.38 -10.58
C TRP A 4 4.10 -0.57 -10.97
N ILE A 5 3.92 -0.82 -12.27
CA ILE A 5 2.92 -1.79 -12.76
C ILE A 5 3.20 -3.19 -12.21
N PRO A 6 4.40 -3.80 -12.43
CA PRO A 6 4.65 -5.14 -11.92
C PRO A 6 4.63 -5.18 -10.38
N LEU A 7 5.15 -4.15 -9.70
CA LEU A 7 5.09 -4.09 -8.24
C LEU A 7 3.65 -4.04 -7.72
N GLY A 8 2.81 -3.17 -8.28
CA GLY A 8 1.40 -3.05 -7.92
C GLY A 8 0.62 -4.33 -8.23
N ALA A 9 0.88 -4.99 -9.36
CA ALA A 9 0.24 -6.27 -9.68
C ALA A 9 0.59 -7.38 -8.67
N ILE A 10 1.87 -7.51 -8.32
CA ILE A 10 2.33 -8.49 -7.32
C ILE A 10 1.73 -8.19 -5.94
N LEU A 11 1.81 -6.94 -5.49
CA LEU A 11 1.26 -6.54 -4.20
C LEU A 11 -0.27 -6.68 -4.15
N GLY A 12 -0.97 -6.41 -5.26
CA GLY A 12 -2.40 -6.63 -5.38
C GLY A 12 -2.76 -8.11 -5.26
N GLY A 13 -2.02 -9.00 -5.95
CA GLY A 13 -2.18 -10.45 -5.83
C GLY A 13 -1.94 -10.96 -4.41
N LEU A 14 -0.87 -10.51 -3.76
CA LEU A 14 -0.59 -10.82 -2.35
C LEU A 14 -1.72 -10.34 -1.43
N SER A 15 -2.32 -9.20 -1.74
CA SER A 15 -3.44 -8.67 -0.98
C SER A 15 -4.67 -9.56 -1.03
N VAL A 16 -4.98 -10.11 -2.21
CA VAL A 16 -6.06 -11.08 -2.41
C VAL A 16 -5.75 -12.39 -1.66
N MET A 17 -4.50 -12.88 -1.78
CA MET A 17 -4.06 -14.07 -1.05
C MET A 17 -4.21 -13.91 0.47
N PHE A 18 -3.74 -12.79 1.03
CA PHE A 18 -3.89 -12.52 2.45
C PHE A 18 -5.35 -12.32 2.84
N GLY A 19 -6.16 -11.62 2.03
CA GLY A 19 -7.59 -11.47 2.27
C GLY A 19 -8.32 -12.82 2.37
N ALA A 20 -8.06 -13.73 1.43
CA ALA A 20 -8.60 -15.08 1.44
C ALA A 20 -8.13 -15.88 2.66
N PHE A 21 -6.84 -15.81 3.00
CA PHE A 21 -6.28 -16.44 4.19
C PHE A 21 -6.92 -15.93 5.49
N GLY A 22 -7.12 -14.61 5.61
CA GLY A 22 -7.83 -14.01 6.73
C GLY A 22 -9.25 -14.56 6.89
N ALA A 23 -10.02 -14.57 5.80
CA ALA A 23 -11.41 -14.98 5.81
C ALA A 23 -11.63 -16.48 6.09
N HIS A 24 -10.73 -17.36 5.65
CA HIS A 24 -10.92 -18.81 5.75
C HIS A 24 -10.09 -19.48 6.86
N SER A 25 -8.92 -18.93 7.19
CA SER A 25 -7.97 -19.61 8.08
C SER A 25 -7.76 -18.91 9.42
N LEU A 26 -8.04 -17.61 9.53
CA LEU A 26 -7.75 -16.81 10.73
C LEU A 26 -8.98 -16.50 11.59
N THR A 27 -10.20 -16.69 11.09
CA THR A 27 -11.46 -16.38 11.82
C THR A 27 -11.57 -17.08 13.16
N ALA A 28 -11.17 -18.36 13.24
CA ALA A 28 -11.18 -19.13 14.48
C ALA A 28 -9.91 -18.96 15.35
N ARG A 29 -8.90 -18.23 14.86
CA ARG A 29 -7.57 -18.11 15.50
C ARG A 29 -7.28 -16.72 16.06
N LEU A 30 -7.92 -15.69 15.52
CA LEU A 30 -7.73 -14.30 15.92
C LEU A 30 -8.97 -13.79 16.66
N THR A 31 -8.75 -12.85 17.58
CA THR A 31 -9.85 -12.05 18.13
C THR A 31 -10.48 -11.21 17.03
N GLU A 32 -11.75 -10.83 17.19
CA GLU A 32 -12.46 -9.98 16.23
C GLU A 32 -11.68 -8.70 15.90
N GLN A 33 -11.09 -8.05 16.92
CA GLN A 33 -10.27 -6.86 16.75
C GLN A 33 -9.03 -7.11 15.88
N LYS A 34 -8.32 -8.22 16.09
CA LYS A 34 -7.13 -8.56 15.30
C LYS A 34 -7.51 -8.95 13.87
N LEU A 35 -8.61 -9.66 13.70
CA LEU A 35 -9.12 -10.02 12.39
C LEU A 35 -9.56 -8.78 11.60
N ALA A 36 -10.27 -7.84 12.23
CA ALA A 36 -10.64 -6.57 11.62
C ALA A 36 -9.41 -5.73 11.22
N ALA A 37 -8.38 -5.68 12.08
CA ALA A 37 -7.12 -5.03 11.74
C ALA A 37 -6.43 -5.71 10.54
N PHE A 38 -6.37 -7.03 10.53
CA PHE A 38 -5.80 -7.81 9.42
C PHE A 38 -6.52 -7.50 8.10
N HIS A 39 -7.86 -7.47 8.10
CA HIS A 39 -8.65 -7.08 6.93
C HIS A 39 -8.45 -5.61 6.51
N THR A 40 -8.26 -4.70 7.48
CA THR A 40 -7.91 -3.30 7.17
C THR A 40 -6.59 -3.23 6.40
N ALA A 41 -5.58 -4.00 6.82
CA ALA A 41 -4.30 -4.06 6.13
C ALA A 41 -4.42 -4.64 4.71
N THR A 42 -5.21 -5.69 4.50
CA THR A 42 -5.45 -6.23 3.15
C THR A 42 -6.22 -5.25 2.27
N GLN A 43 -7.21 -4.54 2.81
CA GLN A 43 -7.94 -3.54 2.04
C GLN A 43 -7.03 -2.36 1.63
N TYR A 44 -6.21 -1.86 2.55
CA TYR A 44 -5.28 -0.77 2.27
C TYR A 44 -4.18 -1.21 1.29
N GLN A 45 -3.65 -2.44 1.42
CA GLN A 45 -2.69 -2.98 0.47
C GLN A 45 -3.29 -3.05 -0.93
N PHE A 46 -4.53 -3.53 -1.09
CA PHE A 46 -5.17 -3.65 -2.40
C PHE A 46 -5.35 -2.29 -3.07
N PHE A 47 -5.90 -1.29 -2.38
CA PHE A 47 -6.11 0.04 -2.95
C PHE A 47 -4.81 0.72 -3.37
N HIS A 48 -3.76 0.63 -2.56
CA HIS A 48 -2.49 1.27 -2.89
C HIS A 48 -1.69 0.47 -3.92
N SER A 49 -1.96 -0.83 -4.06
CA SER A 49 -1.45 -1.64 -5.17
C SER A 49 -2.08 -1.21 -6.50
N LEU A 50 -3.39 -0.96 -6.53
CA LEU A 50 -4.05 -0.37 -7.70
C LEU A 50 -3.53 1.04 -7.98
N ALA A 51 -3.28 1.85 -6.95
CA ALA A 51 -2.67 3.17 -7.10
C ALA A 51 -1.27 3.07 -7.74
N LEU A 52 -0.44 2.10 -7.35
CA LEU A 52 0.85 1.84 -7.99
C LEU A 52 0.71 1.48 -9.49
N VAL A 53 -0.24 0.61 -9.84
CA VAL A 53 -0.51 0.28 -11.24
C VAL A 53 -0.93 1.54 -12.02
N MET A 54 -1.84 2.34 -11.47
CA MET A 54 -2.27 3.61 -12.08
C MET A 54 -1.12 4.61 -12.24
N VAL A 55 -0.28 4.78 -11.22
CA VAL A 55 0.92 5.63 -11.28
C VAL A 55 1.85 5.16 -12.40
N GLY A 56 2.04 3.86 -12.57
CA GLY A 56 2.83 3.30 -13.67
C GLY A 56 2.23 3.56 -15.05
N ILE A 57 0.91 3.41 -15.20
CA ILE A 57 0.19 3.74 -16.45
C ILE A 57 0.34 5.23 -16.79
N LEU A 58 0.10 6.12 -15.81
CA LEU A 58 0.22 7.57 -15.99
C LEU A 58 1.66 7.98 -16.34
N ALA A 59 2.66 7.35 -15.73
CA ALA A 59 4.06 7.62 -16.05
C ALA A 59 4.42 7.26 -17.50
N ILE A 60 3.82 6.19 -18.05
CA ILE A 60 3.99 5.81 -19.45
C ILE A 60 3.26 6.80 -20.36
N GLN A 61 2.01 7.14 -20.05
CA GLN A 61 1.17 8.01 -20.89
C GLN A 61 1.65 9.46 -20.95
N LEU A 62 2.20 10.00 -19.86
CA LEU A 62 2.57 11.41 -19.74
C LEU A 62 4.06 11.70 -19.96
N GLY A 63 4.88 10.67 -20.14
CA GLY A 63 6.30 10.79 -20.50
C GLY A 63 7.24 11.28 -19.39
N GLU A 64 8.52 11.44 -19.74
CA GLU A 64 9.65 11.58 -18.80
C GLU A 64 9.64 12.80 -17.85
N PRO A 65 9.17 14.01 -18.22
CA PRO A 65 9.08 15.11 -17.26
C PRO A 65 8.04 14.85 -16.16
N PHE A 66 6.92 14.23 -16.53
CA PHE A 66 5.81 13.96 -15.61
C PHE A 66 6.05 12.69 -14.79
N ALA A 67 6.61 11.65 -15.40
CA ALA A 67 7.00 10.41 -14.73
C ALA A 67 7.94 10.66 -13.54
N LYS A 68 8.83 11.66 -13.61
CA LYS A 68 9.68 12.04 -12.47
C LYS A 68 8.89 12.58 -11.27
N LYS A 69 7.84 13.36 -11.51
CA LYS A 69 6.92 13.85 -10.45
C LYS A 69 6.16 12.70 -9.81
N LEU A 70 5.73 11.72 -10.63
CA LEU A 70 5.00 10.54 -10.19
C LEU A 70 5.85 9.53 -9.41
N LYS A 71 7.18 9.54 -9.58
CA LYS A 71 8.11 8.65 -8.87
C LYS A 71 7.90 8.69 -7.36
N LEU A 72 7.79 9.91 -6.81
CA LEU A 72 7.67 10.11 -5.37
C LEU A 72 6.35 9.55 -4.84
N ALA A 73 5.24 9.79 -5.54
CA ALA A 73 3.94 9.22 -5.17
C ALA A 73 3.99 7.68 -5.16
N GLY A 74 4.57 7.07 -6.20
CA GLY A 74 4.76 5.62 -6.26
C GLY A 74 5.61 5.07 -5.11
N SER A 75 6.75 5.71 -4.82
CA SER A 75 7.60 5.33 -3.68
C SER A 75 6.88 5.42 -2.34
N LEU A 76 6.07 6.48 -2.13
CA LEU A 76 5.31 6.67 -0.90
C LEU A 76 4.19 5.62 -0.72
N PHE A 77 3.51 5.23 -1.79
CA PHE A 77 2.57 4.11 -1.75
C PHE A 77 3.25 2.78 -1.44
N ALA A 78 4.38 2.47 -2.10
CA ALA A 78 5.12 1.25 -1.82
C ALA A 78 5.64 1.19 -0.37
N ALA A 79 6.20 2.30 0.13
CA ALA A 79 6.62 2.42 1.52
C ALA A 79 5.44 2.31 2.49
N GLY A 80 4.30 2.91 2.16
CA GLY A 80 3.07 2.79 2.95
C GLY A 80 2.58 1.35 3.04
N ILE A 81 2.61 0.58 1.94
CA ILE A 81 2.24 -0.85 1.95
C ILE A 81 3.16 -1.62 2.91
N ALA A 82 4.47 -1.44 2.79
CA ALA A 82 5.43 -2.14 3.64
C ALA A 82 5.28 -1.77 5.13
N LEU A 83 5.17 -0.47 5.44
CA LEU A 83 5.14 0.02 6.82
C LEU A 83 3.77 -0.14 7.47
N PHE A 84 2.68 0.22 6.80
CA PHE A 84 1.32 0.15 7.34
C PHE A 84 0.79 -1.28 7.31
N CYS A 85 0.73 -1.89 6.12
CA CYS A 85 0.08 -3.19 5.95
C CYS A 85 0.97 -4.29 6.54
N GLY A 86 2.27 -4.25 6.24
CA GLY A 86 3.24 -5.20 6.77
C GLY A 86 3.29 -5.23 8.30
N SER A 87 3.32 -4.07 8.97
CA SER A 87 3.32 -4.03 10.44
C SER A 87 2.04 -4.61 11.04
N ILE A 88 0.87 -4.33 10.47
CA ILE A 88 -0.39 -4.91 10.95
C ILE A 88 -0.41 -6.43 10.75
N TYR A 89 0.05 -6.95 9.61
CA TYR A 89 0.16 -8.42 9.42
C TYR A 89 1.07 -9.05 10.47
N ILE A 90 2.22 -8.44 10.74
CA ILE A 90 3.15 -8.92 11.78
C ILE A 90 2.46 -8.94 13.15
N LEU A 91 1.84 -7.83 13.56
CA LEU A 91 1.20 -7.69 14.87
C LEU A 91 0.01 -8.64 15.07
N THR A 92 -0.81 -8.81 14.03
CA THR A 92 -1.99 -9.68 14.09
C THR A 92 -1.61 -11.15 14.17
N LEU A 93 -0.51 -11.55 13.51
CA LEU A 93 0.04 -12.92 13.52
C LEU A 93 0.99 -13.21 14.70
N GLY A 94 1.03 -12.34 15.73
CA GLY A 94 1.76 -12.60 16.98
C GLY A 94 3.20 -12.07 17.01
N GLY A 95 3.58 -11.23 16.05
CA GLY A 95 4.87 -10.56 16.03
C GLY A 95 5.06 -9.51 17.15
N PRO A 96 6.28 -8.97 17.29
CA PRO A 96 6.65 -8.07 18.38
C PRO A 96 5.82 -6.78 18.42
N ARG A 97 5.45 -6.32 19.62
CA ARG A 97 4.64 -5.08 19.80
C ARG A 97 5.34 -3.79 19.33
N PHE A 98 6.67 -3.79 19.19
CA PHE A 98 7.39 -2.59 18.72
C PHE A 98 7.10 -2.24 17.25
N PHE A 99 6.44 -3.13 16.49
CA PHE A 99 5.92 -2.80 15.16
C PHE A 99 4.70 -1.86 15.21
N GLY A 100 4.05 -1.69 16.38
CA GLY A 100 2.89 -0.80 16.54
C GLY A 100 3.16 0.64 16.11
N PRO A 101 4.22 1.30 16.61
CA PRO A 101 4.62 2.64 16.16
C PRO A 101 5.00 2.76 14.67
N VAL A 102 5.22 1.65 13.95
CA VAL A 102 5.53 1.67 12.51
C VAL A 102 4.27 1.90 11.67
N THR A 103 3.11 1.42 12.14
CA THR A 103 1.84 1.57 11.41
C THR A 103 1.48 3.04 11.12
N PRO A 104 1.55 3.98 12.07
CA PRO A 104 1.28 5.40 11.80
C PRO A 104 2.21 6.01 10.73
N LEU A 105 3.49 5.61 10.70
CA LEU A 105 4.44 6.09 9.68
C LEU A 105 4.03 5.64 8.27
N GLY A 106 3.53 4.42 8.14
CA GLY A 106 2.97 3.93 6.88
C GLY A 106 1.71 4.70 6.47
N GLY A 107 0.84 5.05 7.43
CA GLY A 107 -0.34 5.88 7.18
C GLY A 107 0.02 7.29 6.69
N LEU A 108 1.02 7.92 7.31
CA LEU A 108 1.60 9.18 6.85
C LEU A 108 2.16 9.06 5.43
N SER A 109 2.86 7.96 5.13
CA SER A 109 3.38 7.67 3.79
C SER A 109 2.24 7.59 2.75
N PHE A 110 1.15 6.89 3.06
CA PHE A 110 -0.01 6.83 2.17
C PHE A 110 -0.64 8.21 1.92
N MET A 111 -0.89 8.99 2.97
CA MET A 111 -1.43 10.35 2.82
C MET A 111 -0.52 11.24 1.97
N ALA A 112 0.79 11.22 2.25
CA ALA A 112 1.77 11.96 1.47
C ALA A 112 1.80 11.50 -0.01
N GLY A 113 1.65 10.20 -0.26
CA GLY A 113 1.58 9.65 -1.62
C GLY A 113 0.40 10.19 -2.42
N TRP A 114 -0.79 10.22 -1.83
CA TRP A 114 -1.99 10.78 -2.46
C TRP A 114 -1.87 12.30 -2.69
N PHE A 115 -1.38 13.05 -1.71
CA PHE A 115 -1.17 14.49 -1.88
C PHE A 115 -0.09 14.81 -2.91
N THR A 116 0.97 14.02 -2.98
CA THR A 116 2.02 14.15 -4.00
C THR A 116 1.45 13.87 -5.39
N LEU A 117 0.62 12.83 -5.53
CA LEU A 117 -0.08 12.53 -6.78
C LEU A 117 -0.96 13.72 -7.20
N ALA A 118 -1.78 14.25 -6.29
CA ALA A 118 -2.61 15.42 -6.57
C ALA A 118 -1.78 16.65 -6.98
N TYR A 119 -0.72 16.96 -6.23
CA TYR A 119 0.17 18.08 -6.52
C TYR A 119 0.86 17.98 -7.89
N ALA A 120 1.20 16.76 -8.33
CA ALA A 120 1.80 16.54 -9.65
C ALA A 120 0.91 17.04 -10.80
N PHE A 121 -0.42 16.98 -10.63
CA PHE A 121 -1.41 17.45 -11.60
C PHE A 121 -1.87 18.89 -11.39
N LEU A 122 -1.82 19.41 -10.16
CA LEU A 122 -2.21 20.80 -9.88
C LEU A 122 -1.13 21.82 -10.26
N LYS A 123 0.15 21.43 -10.26
CA LYS A 123 1.23 22.32 -10.66
C LYS A 123 1.22 22.49 -12.18
N LYS A 124 0.75 23.67 -12.65
CA LYS A 124 0.90 24.12 -14.05
C LYS A 124 2.35 23.85 -14.51
N GLN A 125 2.47 23.20 -15.67
CA GLN A 125 3.75 22.95 -16.32
C GLN A 125 4.40 24.26 -16.74
#